data_AF-A0A7V8J5N7-F1
#
_entry.id   AF-A0A7V8J5N7-F1
#
_cell.length_a   1.000
_cell.length_b   1.000
_cell.length_c   1.000
_cell.angle_alpha   90.00
_cell.angle_beta   90.00
_cell.angle_gamma   90.00
#
_symmetry.space_group_name_H-M   'P 1'
#
loop_
_entity.id
_entity.type
_entity.pdbx_description
1 polymer ?
#
loop_
_entity_poly.entity_id
_entity_poly.type
_entity_poly.pdbx_seq_one_letter_code
_entity_poly.pdbx_strand_id
1 'polypeptide(L)'
;MKRSLPPPPVSLPSQALQIMWERVLHSIGEDLKPSVIEHHVARAGGVALALEAAELITAEQHRAMSKQIRWAERTSYQRLADQIE
;
A
#
# COMPACT_ATOMS: atom_id res chain seq x y z
N MET A 1 1.86 0.96 22.21
CA MET A 1 1.14 1.60 21.08
C MET A 1 0.04 0.66 20.59
N LYS A 2 -1.19 1.14 20.31
CA LYS A 2 -2.26 0.28 19.77
C LYS A 2 -1.91 -0.09 18.31
N ARG A 3 -1.74 -1.39 18.02
CA ARG A 3 -1.58 -1.88 16.64
C ARG A 3 -2.84 -1.54 15.85
N SER A 4 -2.73 -0.74 14.79
CA SER A 4 -3.87 -0.44 13.93
C SER A 4 -4.26 -1.66 13.12
N LEU A 5 -5.55 -2.03 13.17
CA LEU A 5 -6.09 -3.10 12.33
C LEU A 5 -5.83 -2.82 10.85
N PRO A 6 -5.55 -3.86 10.04
CA PRO A 6 -5.40 -3.69 8.61
C PRO A 6 -6.69 -3.14 7.99
N PRO A 7 -6.61 -2.18 7.06
CA PRO A 7 -7.75 -1.74 6.29
C PRO A 7 -8.32 -2.89 5.45
N PRO A 8 -9.62 -2.86 5.12
CA PRO A 8 -10.24 -3.91 4.33
C PRO A 8 -9.56 -4.04 2.95
N PRO A 9 -9.54 -5.26 2.39
CA PRO A 9 -9.02 -5.48 1.04
C PRO A 9 -9.86 -4.73 0.00
N VAL A 10 -9.17 -4.24 -1.04
CA VAL A 10 -9.82 -3.68 -2.23
C VAL A 10 -10.06 -4.81 -3.22
N SER A 11 -11.25 -4.85 -3.80
CA SER A 11 -11.60 -5.74 -4.90
C SER A 11 -11.34 -5.04 -6.22
N LEU A 12 -10.50 -5.63 -7.08
CA LEU A 12 -10.15 -5.10 -8.41
C LEU A 12 -10.87 -5.88 -9.53
N PRO A 13 -11.11 -5.25 -10.70
CA PRO A 13 -11.98 -5.81 -11.74
C PRO A 13 -11.41 -7.05 -12.45
N SER A 14 -10.13 -7.39 -12.22
CA SER A 14 -9.55 -8.63 -12.72
C SER A 14 -8.57 -9.23 -11.71
N GLN A 15 -8.41 -10.55 -11.78
CA GLN A 15 -7.45 -11.27 -10.94
C GLN A 15 -6.00 -10.81 -11.20
N ALA A 16 -5.66 -10.47 -12.44
CA ALA A 16 -4.33 -9.95 -12.78
C ALA A 16 -4.04 -8.62 -12.06
N LEU A 17 -5.03 -7.71 -12.02
CA LEU A 17 -4.91 -6.45 -11.31
C LEU A 17 -4.87 -6.66 -9.79
N GLN A 18 -5.67 -7.60 -9.27
CA GLN A 18 -5.66 -8.00 -7.87
C GLN A 18 -4.27 -8.45 -7.43
N ILE A 19 -3.67 -9.40 -8.17
CA ILE A 19 -2.33 -9.94 -7.88
C ILE A 19 -1.26 -8.85 -7.99
N MET A 20 -1.33 -8.00 -9.02
CA MET A 20 -0.40 -6.87 -9.17
C MET A 20 -0.49 -5.93 -7.96
N TRP A 21 -1.69 -5.57 -7.54
CA TRP A 21 -1.90 -4.67 -6.41
C TRP A 21 -1.37 -5.26 -5.10
N GLU A 22 -1.68 -6.53 -4.82
CA GLU A 22 -1.19 -7.23 -3.64
C GLU A 22 0.34 -7.27 -3.59
N ARG A 23 1.00 -7.51 -4.72
CA ARG A 23 2.47 -7.47 -4.82
C ARG A 23 3.02 -6.08 -4.55
N VAL A 24 2.42 -5.05 -5.16
CA VAL A 24 2.85 -3.65 -4.98
C VAL A 24 2.70 -3.23 -3.51
N LEU A 25 1.60 -3.60 -2.86
CA LEU A 25 1.36 -3.30 -1.46
C LEU A 25 2.32 -4.09 -0.54
N HIS A 26 2.58 -5.36 -0.84
CA HIS A 26 3.48 -6.21 -0.07
C HIS A 26 4.92 -5.69 -0.06
N SER A 27 5.40 -5.14 -1.18
CA SER A 27 6.76 -4.57 -1.26
C SER A 27 7.00 -3.39 -0.32
N ILE A 28 5.94 -2.75 0.21
CA ILE A 28 6.10 -1.71 1.23
C ILE A 28 6.60 -2.36 2.53
N GLY A 29 7.88 -2.12 2.81
CA GLY A 29 8.57 -2.63 4.00
C GLY A 29 8.97 -4.10 3.92
N GLU A 30 9.23 -4.62 2.72
CA GLU A 30 10.12 -5.78 2.55
C GLU A 30 11.57 -5.40 2.94
N ASP A 31 12.03 -4.23 2.51
CA ASP A 31 13.25 -3.58 3.00
C ASP A 31 12.85 -2.37 3.87
N LEU A 32 13.36 -2.31 5.09
CA LEU A 32 12.99 -1.30 6.09
C LEU A 32 13.85 -0.04 6.02
N LYS A 33 14.72 0.13 5.02
CA LYS A 33 15.38 1.41 4.77
C LYS A 33 14.34 2.49 4.46
N PRO A 34 14.34 3.65 5.14
CA PRO A 34 13.35 4.70 4.93
C PRO A 34 13.16 5.10 3.46
N SER A 35 14.25 5.28 2.71
CA SER A 35 14.19 5.62 1.28
C SER A 35 13.55 4.54 0.42
N VAL A 36 13.66 3.26 0.80
CA VAL A 36 13.05 2.13 0.08
C VAL A 36 11.55 2.05 0.41
N ILE A 37 11.17 2.27 1.68
CA ILE A 37 9.76 2.40 2.09
C ILE A 37 9.09 3.52 1.28
N GLU A 38 9.68 4.72 1.26
CA GLU A 38 9.17 5.88 0.53
C GLU A 38 9.04 5.60 -0.98
N HIS A 39 10.03 4.93 -1.58
CA HIS A 39 9.98 4.53 -2.98
C HIS A 39 8.77 3.62 -3.27
N HIS A 40 8.55 2.59 -2.45
CA HIS A 40 7.42 1.67 -2.64
C HIS A 40 6.07 2.34 -2.36
N VAL A 41 5.98 3.25 -1.38
CA VAL A 41 4.80 4.08 -1.13
C VAL A 41 4.46 4.94 -2.34
N ALA A 42 5.45 5.64 -2.90
CA ALA A 42 5.27 6.46 -4.09
C ALA A 42 4.83 5.62 -5.30
N ARG A 43 5.45 4.45 -5.51
CA ARG A 43 5.06 3.50 -6.56
C ARG A 43 3.61 3.01 -6.39
N ALA A 44 3.20 2.64 -5.17
CA ALA A 44 1.85 2.19 -4.90
C ALA A 44 0.81 3.30 -5.13
N GLY A 45 1.15 4.53 -4.74
CA GLY A 45 0.32 5.72 -5.03
C GLY A 45 0.18 5.95 -6.54
N GLY A 46 1.27 5.83 -7.29
CA GLY A 46 1.26 5.94 -8.75
C GLY A 46 0.40 4.87 -9.43
N VAL A 47 0.44 3.62 -8.95
CA VAL A 47 -0.42 2.54 -9.45
C VAL A 47 -1.89 2.85 -9.19
N ALA A 48 -2.26 3.26 -7.97
CA ALA A 48 -3.64 3.60 -7.65
C ALA A 48 -4.17 4.75 -8.52
N LEU A 49 -3.35 5.79 -8.72
CA LEU A 49 -3.67 6.91 -9.62
C LEU A 49 -3.85 6.44 -11.08
N ALA A 50 -2.96 5.57 -11.57
CA ALA A 50 -3.03 5.06 -12.94
C ALA A 50 -4.29 4.21 -13.17
N LEU A 51 -4.71 3.41 -12.20
CA LEU A 51 -5.93 2.63 -12.28
C LEU A 51 -7.19 3.52 -12.28
N GLU A 52 -7.21 4.59 -11.46
CA GLU A 52 -8.32 5.54 -11.45
C GLU A 52 -8.39 6.31 -12.77
N ALA A 53 -7.24 6.79 -13.28
CA ALA A 53 -7.16 7.50 -14.56
C ALA A 53 -7.54 6.62 -15.77
N ALA A 54 -7.34 5.31 -15.67
CA ALA A 54 -7.77 4.34 -16.67
C ALA A 54 -9.24 3.88 -16.49
N GLU A 55 -9.99 4.49 -15.55
CA GLU A 55 -11.37 4.13 -15.21
C GLU A 55 -11.56 2.65 -14.79
N LEU A 56 -10.48 2.00 -14.32
CA LEU A 56 -10.52 0.61 -13.86
C LEU A 56 -10.97 0.49 -12.40
N ILE A 57 -10.91 1.58 -11.64
CA ILE A 57 -11.37 1.64 -10.26
C ILE A 57 -12.15 2.93 -10.03
N THR A 58 -13.07 2.89 -9.08
CA THR A 58 -13.80 4.05 -8.62
C THR A 58 -12.97 4.91 -7.66
N ALA A 59 -13.38 6.17 -7.47
CA ALA A 59 -12.79 7.05 -6.45
C ALA A 59 -12.88 6.46 -5.02
N GLU A 60 -13.89 5.63 -4.74
CA GLU A 60 -13.98 4.93 -3.45
C GLU A 60 -12.90 3.85 -3.30
N GLN A 61 -12.71 3.04 -4.34
CA GLN A 61 -11.63 2.06 -4.39
C GLN A 61 -10.26 2.74 -4.30
N HIS A 62 -10.05 3.86 -5.00
CA HIS A 62 -8.83 4.64 -4.86
C HIS A 62 -8.61 5.10 -3.41
N ARG A 63 -9.63 5.67 -2.74
CA ARG A 63 -9.54 6.04 -1.31
C ARG A 63 -9.21 4.85 -0.42
N ALA A 64 -9.76 3.67 -0.71
CA ALA A 64 -9.46 2.45 0.03
C ALA A 64 -8.01 2.00 -0.18
N MET A 65 -7.51 2.05 -1.42
CA MET A 65 -6.10 1.79 -1.74
C MET A 65 -5.17 2.77 -1.01
N SER A 66 -5.49 4.07 -0.96
CA SER A 66 -4.68 5.04 -0.21
C SER A 66 -4.64 4.73 1.30
N LYS A 67 -5.72 4.17 1.87
CA LYS A 67 -5.72 3.71 3.28
C LYS A 67 -4.80 2.50 3.46
N GLN A 68 -4.80 1.56 2.51
CA GLN A 68 -3.89 0.41 2.52
C GLN A 68 -2.43 0.85 2.47
N ILE A 69 -2.07 1.77 1.58
CA ILE A 69 -0.71 2.32 1.45
C ILE A 69 -0.26 2.94 2.79
N ARG A 70 -1.05 3.85 3.36
CA ARG A 70 -0.71 4.52 4.63
C ARG A 70 -0.56 3.55 5.79
N TRP A 71 -1.38 2.50 5.81
CA TRP A 71 -1.27 1.45 6.83
C TRP A 71 0.03 0.66 6.67
N ALA A 72 0.38 0.26 5.45
CA ALA A 72 1.61 -0.48 5.15
C ALA A 72 2.86 0.36 5.47
N GLU A 73 2.86 1.65 5.10
CA GLU A 73 3.91 2.62 5.44
C GLU A 73 4.11 2.71 6.96
N ARG A 74 3.03 3.01 7.70
CA ARG A 74 3.07 3.13 9.17
C ARG A 74 3.58 1.85 9.82
N THR A 75 3.13 0.70 9.33
CA THR A 75 3.54 -0.61 9.85
C THR A 75 5.02 -0.88 9.57
N SER A 76 5.54 -0.42 8.45
CA SER A 76 6.96 -0.53 8.09
C SER A 76 7.83 0.35 8.98
N TYR A 77 7.43 1.60 9.22
CA TYR A 77 8.13 2.47 10.16
C TYR A 77 8.06 1.97 11.61
N GLN A 78 6.93 1.38 12.03
CA GLN A 78 6.86 0.74 13.34
C GLN A 78 7.86 -0.42 13.45
N ARG A 79 7.91 -1.30 12.45
CA ARG A 79 8.88 -2.40 12.41
C ARG A 79 10.33 -1.91 12.44
N LEU A 80 10.62 -0.81 11.75
CA LEU A 80 11.94 -0.19 11.79
C LEU A 80 12.29 0.33 13.19
N ALA A 81 11.34 1.02 13.86
CA ALA A 81 11.54 1.49 15.22
C ALA A 81 11.79 0.32 16.19
N ASP A 82 11.02 -0.75 16.07
CA ASP A 82 11.15 -1.96 16.87
C ASP A 82 12.52 -2.69 16.65
N GLN A 83 13.28 -2.37 15.59
CA GLN A 83 14.63 -2.93 15.35
C GLN A 83 15.76 -2.11 15.99
N ILE A 84 15.48 -0.88 16.41
CA ILE A 84 16.46 0.06 16.95
C ILE A 84 16.43 0.07 18.49
N GLU A 85 15.33 -0.41 19.09
CA GLU A 85 15.19 -0.68 20.53
C GLU A 85 15.84 -2.01 20.94
#